data_AF-A0A7S0FD78-F1
#
_entry.id   AF-A0A7S0FD78-F1
#
_cell.length_a   1.000
_cell.length_b   1.000
_cell.length_c   1.000
_cell.angle_alpha   90.00
_cell.angle_beta   90.00
_cell.angle_gamma   90.00
#
_symmetry.space_group_name_H-M   'P 1'
#
loop_
_entity.id
_entity.type
_entity.pdbx_description
1 polymer ?
#
loop_
_entity_poly.entity_id
_entity_poly.type
_entity_poly.pdbx_seq_one_letter_code
_entity_poly.pdbx_strand_id
1 'polypeptide(L)'
;AQAILAQAQPLSAKLRTPLDTRRGTSRSAPMASKALVVPAAFGCAAAFVAPQQGLRGAPAAGAQEAGRAPVAAEPAQAACTLSAAAKLAGAAIVVGGLRAARRHGGRASARAVAMKATGIAINGFGRIGRQVARIAMKDPDVELKLINASYDAEYLAYQMKYDSIHGRYDGTIEADGDSLVIDGQKVALSHTRDPAEIPFTAHGAEYVCESTGVFLTAEKVQPHLKAGAKKIVFSAPAKDDSHTIVMGVNQDTYDSSMTCVSCASCTTNGLAPLVKAINDKFGIKRGLMTTIHAMTASQPTVDGSSKKDWRGGRAASGNIIPSSTGAAKAVAKVIPDVKGKLTGMAFRVPTIDVSVVDLTCELDTPTSYEEICAEVKRRAEGDMKGFLGYCDEDLVSTDFETCTISSTFDSKAGIMIDPTFVKLVAWYDNEWGYSCRVVDLIKHMASVDESGTSTKTEVKKSVEDLSDADLKGKTVLIRCDLNVPLNADLAITDETRITASIPTIEYLCKKGAKVLA
;
A
#
# COMPACT_ATOMS: atom_id res chain seq x y z
N ALA A 1 57.44 -42.95 31.34
CA ALA A 1 58.24 -43.07 30.09
C ALA A 1 57.29 -42.83 28.92
N GLN A 2 57.53 -41.91 27.97
CA GLN A 2 58.70 -41.75 27.10
C GLN A 2 58.82 -42.87 26.04
N ALA A 3 58.19 -42.64 24.88
CA ALA A 3 58.50 -43.19 23.55
C ALA A 3 58.41 -44.74 23.37
N ILE A 4 58.23 -45.35 22.19
CA ILE A 4 58.00 -44.93 20.78
C ILE A 4 56.89 -45.90 20.27
N LEU A 5 55.85 -45.52 19.51
CA LEU A 5 55.84 -45.55 18.03
C LEU A 5 54.57 -44.95 17.38
N ALA A 6 54.79 -44.38 16.20
CA ALA A 6 53.90 -44.07 15.08
C ALA A 6 52.38 -44.43 15.11
N GLN A 7 51.55 -43.40 14.86
CA GLN A 7 50.82 -43.30 13.58
C GLN A 7 50.65 -41.81 13.20
N ALA A 8 50.57 -41.50 11.90
CA ALA A 8 50.68 -40.12 11.40
C ALA A 8 49.58 -39.73 10.41
N GLN A 9 49.05 -38.53 10.60
CA GLN A 9 48.46 -37.65 9.57
C GLN A 9 49.59 -36.69 9.06
N PRO A 10 49.42 -35.76 8.09
CA PRO A 10 48.15 -35.28 7.48
C PRO A 10 48.18 -34.89 5.97
N LEU A 11 47.02 -34.39 5.51
CA LEU A 11 46.83 -33.28 4.54
C LEU A 11 47.25 -33.40 3.04
N SER A 12 46.19 -33.38 2.20
CA SER A 12 45.89 -32.31 1.22
C SER A 12 46.02 -32.54 -0.31
N ALA A 13 45.09 -31.88 -1.01
CA ALA A 13 45.14 -31.34 -2.39
C ALA A 13 45.41 -32.26 -3.60
N LYS A 14 44.33 -32.57 -4.36
CA LYS A 14 44.13 -32.19 -5.80
C LYS A 14 42.97 -32.97 -6.44
N LEU A 15 42.10 -32.27 -7.18
CA LEU A 15 41.71 -32.55 -8.58
C LEU A 15 40.58 -31.60 -9.05
N ARG A 16 40.62 -31.23 -10.34
CA ARG A 16 39.59 -30.41 -11.02
C ARG A 16 39.65 -30.67 -12.53
N THR A 17 38.49 -30.76 -13.18
CA THR A 17 38.29 -30.64 -14.65
C THR A 17 38.96 -31.73 -15.54
N PRO A 18 38.71 -31.78 -16.87
CA PRO A 18 37.38 -32.05 -17.47
C PRO A 18 37.42 -33.09 -18.62
N LEU A 19 36.25 -33.50 -19.12
CA LEU A 19 36.04 -34.16 -20.43
C LEU A 19 34.76 -33.55 -21.02
N ASP A 20 34.84 -32.58 -21.94
CA ASP A 20 35.29 -32.60 -23.36
C ASP A 20 34.16 -33.00 -24.33
N THR A 21 34.08 -32.26 -25.44
CA THR A 21 32.97 -32.26 -26.40
C THR A 21 33.50 -32.54 -27.80
N ARG A 22 32.91 -33.51 -28.52
CA ARG A 22 33.16 -33.66 -29.96
C ARG A 22 31.87 -33.67 -30.77
N ARG A 23 31.93 -33.03 -31.93
CA ARG A 23 30.81 -32.83 -32.87
C ARG A 23 30.57 -34.11 -33.69
N GLY A 24 29.32 -34.40 -33.97
CA GLY A 24 28.89 -35.34 -35.01
C GLY A 24 27.59 -34.83 -35.64
N THR A 25 27.59 -34.60 -36.96
CA THR A 25 26.47 -34.00 -37.68
C THR A 25 25.63 -35.04 -38.42
N SER A 26 24.31 -35.01 -38.27
CA SER A 26 23.39 -35.50 -39.30
C SER A 26 22.01 -34.81 -39.21
N ARG A 27 21.26 -34.89 -40.31
CA ARG A 27 19.93 -34.30 -40.48
C ARG A 27 18.86 -35.31 -40.05
N SER A 28 17.71 -34.85 -39.55
CA SER A 28 16.41 -34.97 -40.25
C SER A 28 15.19 -34.87 -39.33
N ALA A 29 14.10 -34.41 -39.93
CA ALA A 29 12.71 -34.54 -39.51
C ALA A 29 11.90 -34.83 -40.80
N PRO A 30 10.56 -35.05 -40.77
CA PRO A 30 9.76 -35.85 -39.82
C PRO A 30 8.84 -36.87 -40.54
N MET A 31 8.40 -37.93 -39.86
CA MET A 31 7.14 -38.65 -40.15
C MET A 31 6.54 -39.19 -38.83
N ALA A 32 5.22 -39.27 -38.54
CA ALA A 32 3.96 -39.17 -39.31
C ALA A 32 3.26 -40.49 -39.73
N SER A 33 2.73 -41.24 -38.75
CA SER A 33 1.55 -42.13 -38.89
C SER A 33 1.01 -42.44 -37.48
N LYS A 34 -0.26 -42.13 -37.13
CA LYS A 34 -1.54 -42.78 -37.52
C LYS A 34 -1.73 -44.20 -36.98
N ALA A 35 -2.44 -44.31 -35.85
CA ALA A 35 -3.31 -45.44 -35.52
C ALA A 35 -4.55 -44.90 -34.76
N LEU A 36 -5.75 -45.35 -35.14
CA LEU A 36 -7.03 -44.92 -34.58
C LEU A 36 -7.93 -46.16 -34.45
N VAL A 37 -8.33 -46.50 -33.22
CA VAL A 37 -9.48 -47.38 -32.92
C VAL A 37 -10.13 -46.85 -31.63
N VAL A 38 -11.46 -46.93 -31.54
CA VAL A 38 -12.26 -46.42 -30.40
C VAL A 38 -12.92 -47.60 -29.64
N PRO A 39 -13.84 -47.42 -28.66
CA PRO A 39 -13.75 -48.13 -27.39
C PRO A 39 -14.47 -49.49 -27.36
N ALA A 40 -14.15 -50.30 -26.34
CA ALA A 40 -14.99 -51.39 -25.87
C ALA A 40 -15.21 -51.25 -24.35
N ALA A 41 -16.43 -51.43 -23.89
CA ALA A 41 -16.79 -51.29 -22.48
C ALA A 41 -16.83 -52.65 -21.78
N PHE A 42 -16.48 -52.65 -20.49
CA PHE A 42 -16.92 -53.67 -19.54
C PHE A 42 -17.35 -52.97 -18.24
N GLY A 43 -18.44 -53.45 -17.67
CA GLY A 43 -18.87 -53.07 -16.32
C GLY A 43 -19.51 -54.28 -15.65
N CYS A 44 -19.47 -54.29 -14.32
CA CYS A 44 -20.41 -55.03 -13.50
C CYS A 44 -20.50 -54.36 -12.12
N ALA A 45 -21.58 -54.63 -11.39
CA ALA A 45 -21.87 -53.99 -10.10
C ALA A 45 -21.55 -54.89 -8.91
N ALA A 46 -21.40 -54.27 -7.73
CA ALA A 46 -21.57 -54.90 -6.43
C ALA A 46 -22.35 -53.93 -5.53
N ALA A 47 -23.20 -54.44 -4.63
CA ALA A 47 -24.25 -53.65 -3.97
C ALA A 47 -24.12 -53.61 -2.44
N PHE A 48 -24.87 -52.69 -1.83
CA PHE A 48 -25.07 -52.57 -0.39
C PHE A 48 -25.77 -53.81 0.21
N VAL A 49 -25.33 -54.25 1.39
CA VAL A 49 -26.12 -55.08 2.33
C VAL A 49 -25.85 -54.59 3.75
N ALA A 50 -26.90 -54.47 4.57
CA ALA A 50 -26.81 -54.10 5.99
C ALA A 50 -27.22 -55.29 6.90
N PRO A 51 -26.69 -55.38 8.13
CA PRO A 51 -27.07 -56.44 9.07
C PRO A 51 -28.46 -56.22 9.70
N GLN A 52 -29.19 -57.31 9.95
CA GLN A 52 -30.52 -57.29 10.58
C GLN A 52 -30.49 -57.30 12.11
N GLN A 53 -31.64 -57.00 12.72
CA GLN A 53 -31.89 -57.02 14.16
C GLN A 53 -32.16 -58.43 14.72
N GLY A 54 -31.96 -58.58 16.03
CA GLY A 54 -32.54 -59.66 16.86
C GLY A 54 -33.43 -59.08 17.97
N LEU A 55 -34.57 -59.72 18.26
CA LEU A 55 -35.65 -59.21 19.10
C LEU A 55 -35.65 -59.78 20.54
N ARG A 56 -36.08 -58.97 21.53
CA ARG A 56 -37.03 -59.36 22.61
C ARG A 56 -37.42 -58.19 23.53
N GLY A 57 -38.71 -58.08 23.87
CA GLY A 57 -39.19 -57.39 25.08
C GLY A 57 -39.94 -56.06 24.90
N ALA A 58 -41.27 -56.09 25.03
CA ALA A 58 -42.20 -54.98 25.27
C ALA A 58 -43.35 -55.56 26.15
N PRO A 59 -44.23 -54.80 26.86
CA PRO A 59 -44.97 -53.59 26.41
C PRO A 59 -45.00 -52.46 27.51
N ALA A 60 -45.86 -51.42 27.52
CA ALA A 60 -47.05 -51.05 26.73
C ALA A 60 -47.33 -49.52 26.72
N ALA A 61 -48.07 -49.05 25.70
CA ALA A 61 -48.93 -47.85 25.60
C ALA A 61 -48.33 -46.42 25.84
N GLY A 62 -48.70 -45.39 25.05
CA GLY A 62 -49.53 -45.40 23.83
C GLY A 62 -49.94 -44.01 23.29
N ALA A 63 -50.65 -44.01 22.15
CA ALA A 63 -51.40 -42.93 21.48
C ALA A 63 -50.65 -41.81 20.71
N GLN A 64 -50.82 -41.86 19.38
CA GLN A 64 -50.67 -40.79 18.36
C GLN A 64 -51.92 -39.83 18.41
N GLU A 65 -52.16 -38.76 17.62
CA GLU A 65 -51.54 -38.03 16.48
C GLU A 65 -52.23 -36.62 16.39
N ALA A 66 -52.13 -35.68 15.41
CA ALA A 66 -51.45 -35.50 14.11
C ALA A 66 -51.41 -34.00 13.70
N GLY A 67 -50.72 -33.68 12.59
CA GLY A 67 -51.40 -32.98 11.48
C GLY A 67 -51.00 -31.55 11.07
N ARG A 68 -50.02 -31.45 10.14
CA ARG A 68 -49.84 -30.41 9.08
C ARG A 68 -49.63 -28.91 9.45
N ALA A 69 -48.70 -28.31 8.69
CA ALA A 69 -48.44 -26.87 8.54
C ALA A 69 -49.09 -26.34 7.21
N PRO A 70 -48.89 -25.09 6.71
CA PRO A 70 -48.07 -23.97 7.21
C PRO A 70 -48.75 -22.57 7.17
N VAL A 71 -48.00 -21.48 7.46
CA VAL A 71 -47.89 -20.22 6.67
C VAL A 71 -46.91 -19.24 7.36
N ALA A 72 -46.42 -18.24 6.61
CA ALA A 72 -45.33 -17.31 6.94
C ALA A 72 -45.54 -16.38 8.15
N ALA A 73 -44.43 -15.78 8.62
CA ALA A 73 -44.42 -14.70 9.60
C ALA A 73 -43.38 -13.61 9.23
N GLU A 74 -43.81 -12.35 9.26
CA GLU A 74 -42.94 -11.17 9.41
C GLU A 74 -42.96 -10.69 10.87
N PRO A 75 -41.86 -10.14 11.41
CA PRO A 75 -41.89 -9.37 12.66
C PRO A 75 -41.83 -7.85 12.38
N ALA A 76 -42.95 -7.16 12.59
CA ALA A 76 -42.97 -5.69 12.64
C ALA A 76 -42.47 -5.16 14.01
N GLN A 77 -42.09 -3.88 14.04
CA GLN A 77 -41.47 -3.24 15.21
C GLN A 77 -42.44 -3.06 16.39
N ALA A 78 -41.95 -3.23 17.61
CA ALA A 78 -42.67 -2.90 18.84
C ALA A 78 -42.13 -1.60 19.47
N ALA A 79 -42.99 -0.59 19.61
CA ALA A 79 -42.70 0.63 20.36
C ALA A 79 -43.63 0.70 21.59
N CYS A 80 -43.05 0.98 22.76
CA CYS A 80 -43.79 1.00 24.03
C CYS A 80 -44.46 2.37 24.26
N THR A 81 -45.72 2.36 24.68
CA THR A 81 -46.50 3.57 25.01
C THR A 81 -46.58 3.77 26.53
N LEU A 82 -46.57 5.03 26.96
CA LEU A 82 -46.84 5.41 28.36
C LEU A 82 -47.87 6.54 28.44
N SER A 83 -48.57 6.59 29.58
CA SER A 83 -49.85 7.27 29.78
C SER A 83 -49.81 8.81 29.68
N ALA A 84 -50.98 9.42 29.44
CA ALA A 84 -51.17 10.87 29.33
C ALA A 84 -52.20 11.39 30.35
N ALA A 85 -52.05 12.65 30.81
CA ALA A 85 -52.99 13.29 31.74
C ALA A 85 -53.19 14.81 31.52
N ALA A 86 -54.45 15.18 31.24
CA ALA A 86 -55.17 16.40 31.61
C ALA A 86 -54.63 17.85 31.34
N LYS A 87 -55.12 18.44 30.24
CA LYS A 87 -55.89 19.72 30.15
C LYS A 87 -55.52 20.95 31.02
N LEU A 88 -55.25 22.09 30.35
CA LEU A 88 -56.07 23.33 30.19
C LEU A 88 -55.17 24.36 29.45
N ALA A 89 -55.50 25.14 28.41
CA ALA A 89 -56.70 25.86 27.92
C ALA A 89 -56.42 27.39 27.91
N GLY A 90 -56.61 28.08 26.78
CA GLY A 90 -56.72 29.56 26.74
C GLY A 90 -55.96 30.30 25.62
N ALA A 91 -56.72 31.05 24.80
CA ALA A 91 -56.35 32.22 23.98
C ALA A 91 -55.18 32.14 22.97
N ALA A 92 -55.48 32.47 21.70
CA ALA A 92 -54.49 32.80 20.67
C ALA A 92 -54.53 34.30 20.33
N ILE A 93 -53.38 34.91 20.05
CA ILE A 93 -53.26 36.25 19.44
C ILE A 93 -52.23 36.16 18.31
N VAL A 94 -52.57 36.71 17.14
CA VAL A 94 -51.72 36.71 15.95
C VAL A 94 -50.93 38.02 15.86
N VAL A 95 -49.60 37.93 15.87
CA VAL A 95 -48.71 38.98 15.34
C VAL A 95 -47.55 38.30 14.61
N GLY A 96 -47.41 38.58 13.32
CA GLY A 96 -46.22 38.23 12.54
C GLY A 96 -45.31 39.44 12.35
N GLY A 97 -43.99 39.27 12.44
CA GLY A 97 -43.05 40.37 12.18
C GLY A 97 -41.60 40.07 12.58
N LEU A 98 -40.72 40.07 11.56
CA LEU A 98 -39.26 40.27 11.60
C LEU A 98 -38.46 39.77 12.83
N ARG A 99 -37.50 38.86 12.57
CA ARG A 99 -36.18 38.90 13.21
C ARG A 99 -35.08 38.93 12.16
N ALA A 100 -34.10 39.82 12.36
CA ALA A 100 -33.07 40.12 11.37
C ALA A 100 -31.90 39.11 11.41
N ALA A 101 -31.41 38.73 10.24
CA ALA A 101 -30.21 37.89 10.10
C ALA A 101 -28.93 38.72 10.33
N ARG A 102 -28.29 38.55 11.50
CA ARG A 102 -26.91 39.03 11.70
C ARG A 102 -25.93 38.14 10.92
N ARG A 103 -25.35 38.68 9.85
CA ARG A 103 -24.19 38.06 9.19
C ARG A 103 -22.95 38.19 10.10
N HIS A 104 -22.19 37.12 10.25
CA HIS A 104 -20.79 37.16 10.64
C HIS A 104 -19.97 36.44 9.56
N GLY A 105 -19.32 37.23 8.70
CA GLY A 105 -18.54 36.74 7.57
C GLY A 105 -17.07 36.58 7.93
N GLY A 106 -16.73 35.49 8.63
CA GLY A 106 -15.34 35.10 8.94
C GLY A 106 -14.80 34.06 7.98
N ARG A 107 -14.81 34.31 6.67
CA ARG A 107 -14.43 33.30 5.66
C ARG A 107 -12.91 33.26 5.47
N ALA A 108 -12.22 32.48 6.31
CA ALA A 108 -10.83 32.10 6.11
C ALA A 108 -10.69 31.30 4.80
N SER A 109 -10.36 31.99 3.71
CA SER A 109 -10.28 31.41 2.37
C SER A 109 -8.94 30.69 2.18
N ALA A 110 -8.78 29.54 2.84
CA ALA A 110 -7.82 28.52 2.40
C ALA A 110 -8.21 28.12 0.96
N ARG A 111 -7.51 28.71 -0.02
CA ARG A 111 -7.76 28.46 -1.44
C ARG A 111 -7.15 27.11 -1.81
N ALA A 112 -7.86 26.04 -1.44
CA ALA A 112 -7.58 24.72 -1.99
C ALA A 112 -7.57 24.83 -3.51
N VAL A 113 -6.39 24.62 -4.11
CA VAL A 113 -6.30 24.37 -5.54
C VAL A 113 -6.94 23.01 -5.73
N ALA A 114 -7.98 22.94 -6.55
CA ALA A 114 -8.55 21.67 -6.95
C ALA A 114 -7.50 20.95 -7.81
N MET A 115 -6.71 20.07 -7.17
CA MET A 115 -5.75 19.22 -7.85
C MET A 115 -6.50 18.32 -8.83
N LYS A 116 -5.87 18.00 -9.95
CA LYS A 116 -6.45 17.11 -10.94
C LYS A 116 -6.33 15.67 -10.40
N ALA A 117 -7.41 14.90 -10.44
CA ALA A 117 -7.36 13.49 -10.06
C ALA A 117 -6.25 12.75 -10.85
N THR A 118 -5.42 12.00 -10.13
CA THR A 118 -4.23 11.34 -10.66
C THR A 118 -4.64 10.18 -11.53
N GLY A 119 -4.41 10.25 -12.84
CA GLY A 119 -4.75 9.17 -13.77
C GLY A 119 -3.88 7.94 -13.53
N ILE A 120 -4.47 6.82 -13.09
CA ILE A 120 -3.76 5.57 -12.78
C ILE A 120 -4.05 4.43 -13.76
N ALA A 121 -3.10 3.52 -13.90
CA ALA A 121 -3.28 2.21 -14.53
C ALA A 121 -2.90 1.07 -13.59
N ILE A 122 -3.44 -0.12 -13.85
CA ILE A 122 -3.14 -1.35 -13.09
C ILE A 122 -2.71 -2.43 -14.07
N ASN A 123 -1.46 -2.92 -13.95
CA ASN A 123 -0.95 -4.05 -14.73
C ASN A 123 -1.01 -5.33 -13.91
N GLY A 124 -1.92 -6.24 -14.26
CA GLY A 124 -2.16 -7.51 -13.57
C GLY A 124 -3.27 -7.40 -12.50
N PHE A 125 -4.51 -7.65 -12.92
CA PHE A 125 -5.74 -7.60 -12.10
C PHE A 125 -5.93 -8.81 -11.17
N GLY A 126 -4.85 -9.23 -10.51
CA GLY A 126 -4.87 -10.20 -9.41
C GLY A 126 -5.43 -9.60 -8.12
N ARG A 127 -5.23 -10.29 -6.98
CA ARG A 127 -5.70 -9.86 -5.65
C ARG A 127 -5.42 -8.37 -5.36
N ILE A 128 -4.14 -7.97 -5.31
CA ILE A 128 -3.72 -6.58 -5.09
C ILE A 128 -4.28 -5.63 -6.17
N GLY A 129 -4.19 -6.01 -7.45
CA GLY A 129 -4.72 -5.18 -8.55
C GLY A 129 -6.23 -4.90 -8.43
N ARG A 130 -7.01 -5.82 -7.87
CA ARG A 130 -8.44 -5.61 -7.59
C ARG A 130 -8.69 -4.78 -6.35
N GLN A 131 -7.96 -4.98 -5.26
CA GLN A 131 -8.15 -4.14 -4.08
C GLN A 131 -7.71 -2.69 -4.35
N VAL A 132 -6.59 -2.48 -5.08
CA VAL A 132 -6.17 -1.16 -5.57
C VAL A 132 -7.26 -0.52 -6.45
N ALA A 133 -7.90 -1.29 -7.34
CA ALA A 133 -9.04 -0.78 -8.12
C ALA A 133 -10.24 -0.41 -7.23
N ARG A 134 -10.64 -1.28 -6.28
CA ARG A 134 -11.77 -1.02 -5.37
C ARG A 134 -11.55 0.24 -4.53
N ILE A 135 -10.33 0.46 -4.06
CA ILE A 135 -9.95 1.66 -3.29
C ILE A 135 -9.95 2.89 -4.20
N ALA A 136 -9.31 2.82 -5.36
CA ALA A 136 -9.22 3.94 -6.30
C ALA A 136 -10.59 4.41 -6.84
N MET A 137 -11.55 3.50 -7.03
CA MET A 137 -12.92 3.84 -7.44
C MET A 137 -13.71 4.62 -6.37
N LYS A 138 -13.22 4.70 -5.13
CA LYS A 138 -13.85 5.45 -4.02
C LYS A 138 -13.02 6.65 -3.54
N ASP A 139 -11.84 6.88 -4.13
CA ASP A 139 -10.90 7.94 -3.74
C ASP A 139 -10.87 9.04 -4.83
N PRO A 140 -11.33 10.28 -4.53
CA PRO A 140 -11.48 11.33 -5.54
C PRO A 140 -10.17 11.95 -6.03
N ASP A 141 -9.04 11.66 -5.38
CA ASP A 141 -7.73 12.21 -5.76
C ASP A 141 -7.01 11.35 -6.82
N VAL A 142 -7.57 10.18 -7.15
CA VAL A 142 -7.10 9.26 -8.21
C VAL A 142 -8.21 8.99 -9.21
N GLU A 143 -7.83 8.59 -10.43
CA GLU A 143 -8.79 8.23 -11.47
C GLU A 143 -8.32 6.95 -12.19
N LEU A 144 -9.06 5.85 -12.04
CA LEU A 144 -8.71 4.57 -12.66
C LEU A 144 -9.01 4.61 -14.18
N LYS A 145 -7.95 4.74 -15.00
CA LYS A 145 -8.07 4.91 -16.45
C LYS A 145 -8.01 3.60 -17.23
N LEU A 146 -7.13 2.68 -16.82
CA LEU A 146 -6.73 1.53 -17.62
C LEU A 146 -6.37 0.31 -16.75
N ILE A 147 -6.89 -0.86 -17.08
CA ILE A 147 -6.48 -2.14 -16.50
C ILE A 147 -5.89 -3.01 -17.62
N ASN A 148 -4.65 -3.49 -17.47
CA ASN A 148 -4.08 -4.52 -18.34
C ASN A 148 -4.17 -5.90 -17.67
N ALA A 149 -4.92 -6.83 -18.28
CA ALA A 149 -5.14 -8.18 -17.74
C ALA A 149 -5.48 -9.20 -18.83
N SER A 150 -5.00 -10.44 -18.70
CA SER A 150 -5.16 -11.50 -19.72
C SER A 150 -6.53 -12.22 -19.70
N TYR A 151 -7.61 -11.53 -19.31
CA TYR A 151 -8.98 -12.05 -19.24
C TYR A 151 -9.95 -11.06 -19.88
N ASP A 152 -11.07 -11.55 -20.41
CA ASP A 152 -12.17 -10.76 -20.97
C ASP A 152 -12.89 -9.87 -19.91
N ALA A 153 -13.64 -8.89 -20.41
CA ALA A 153 -14.36 -7.92 -19.58
C ALA A 153 -15.41 -8.57 -18.66
N GLU A 154 -16.10 -9.63 -19.09
CA GLU A 154 -17.11 -10.32 -18.27
C GLU A 154 -16.47 -11.00 -17.05
N TYR A 155 -15.35 -11.69 -17.23
CA TYR A 155 -14.65 -12.38 -16.14
C TYR A 155 -13.87 -11.41 -15.23
N LEU A 156 -13.39 -10.28 -15.77
CA LEU A 156 -12.84 -9.19 -14.96
C LEU A 156 -13.94 -8.52 -14.11
N ALA A 157 -15.11 -8.23 -14.70
CA ALA A 157 -16.28 -7.72 -13.98
C ALA A 157 -16.72 -8.68 -12.87
N TYR A 158 -16.80 -9.99 -13.16
CA TYR A 158 -17.12 -11.03 -12.18
C TYR A 158 -16.13 -11.04 -11.00
N GLN A 159 -14.82 -11.05 -11.27
CA GLN A 159 -13.79 -11.06 -10.22
C GLN A 159 -13.72 -9.77 -9.40
N MET A 160 -14.12 -8.64 -9.97
CA MET A 160 -14.24 -7.36 -9.25
C MET A 160 -15.49 -7.36 -8.34
N LYS A 161 -16.61 -7.89 -8.86
CA LYS A 161 -17.93 -7.90 -8.22
C LYS A 161 -18.03 -8.86 -7.04
N TYR A 162 -17.33 -9.99 -7.08
CA TYR A 162 -17.35 -11.01 -6.03
C TYR A 162 -15.93 -11.30 -5.53
N ASP A 163 -15.64 -10.88 -4.29
CA ASP A 163 -14.45 -11.30 -3.55
C ASP A 163 -14.86 -12.15 -2.34
N SER A 164 -14.07 -13.18 -2.02
CA SER A 164 -14.35 -14.11 -0.92
C SER A 164 -13.95 -13.59 0.46
N ILE A 165 -13.17 -12.50 0.52
CA ILE A 165 -12.71 -11.87 1.78
C ILE A 165 -13.45 -10.53 1.92
N HIS A 166 -13.07 -9.52 1.14
CA HIS A 166 -13.68 -8.17 1.17
C HIS A 166 -15.07 -8.12 0.50
N GLY A 167 -15.80 -9.25 0.49
CA GLY A 167 -17.18 -9.37 0.04
C GLY A 167 -17.49 -8.92 -1.39
N ARG A 168 -18.78 -8.62 -1.60
CA ARG A 168 -19.27 -8.06 -2.86
C ARG A 168 -18.83 -6.60 -2.98
N TYR A 169 -18.58 -6.15 -4.20
CA TYR A 169 -18.41 -4.71 -4.46
C TYR A 169 -19.71 -3.97 -4.11
N ASP A 170 -19.58 -2.80 -3.48
CA ASP A 170 -20.66 -1.97 -2.93
C ASP A 170 -21.23 -0.98 -3.96
N GLY A 171 -21.09 -1.29 -5.25
CA GLY A 171 -21.39 -0.40 -6.37
C GLY A 171 -21.77 -1.15 -7.64
N THR A 172 -21.90 -0.43 -8.76
CA THR A 172 -22.21 -1.03 -10.06
C THR A 172 -20.95 -1.45 -10.80
N ILE A 173 -20.98 -2.62 -11.44
CA ILE A 173 -19.93 -3.13 -12.33
C ILE A 173 -20.61 -3.83 -13.50
N GLU A 174 -20.32 -3.35 -14.71
CA GLU A 174 -20.79 -3.88 -15.99
C GLU A 174 -19.62 -3.99 -16.98
N ALA A 175 -19.72 -4.90 -17.95
CA ALA A 175 -18.74 -5.08 -19.02
C ALA A 175 -19.23 -4.37 -20.29
N ASP A 176 -18.35 -3.62 -20.96
CA ASP A 176 -18.68 -2.76 -22.11
C ASP A 176 -17.58 -2.85 -23.19
N GLY A 177 -17.54 -3.99 -23.88
CA GLY A 177 -16.51 -4.31 -24.87
C GLY A 177 -15.12 -4.35 -24.25
N ASP A 178 -14.17 -3.61 -24.81
CA ASP A 178 -12.80 -3.43 -24.28
C ASP A 178 -12.76 -2.47 -23.07
N SER A 179 -13.74 -2.54 -22.17
CA SER A 179 -13.87 -1.67 -21.00
C SER A 179 -14.75 -2.28 -19.90
N LEU A 180 -14.60 -1.75 -18.69
CA LEU A 180 -15.55 -1.91 -17.59
C LEU A 180 -16.27 -0.59 -17.34
N VAL A 181 -17.54 -0.63 -16.97
CA VAL A 181 -18.26 0.50 -16.38
C VAL A 181 -18.40 0.23 -14.90
N ILE A 182 -17.71 1.02 -14.06
CA ILE A 182 -17.68 0.87 -12.61
C ILE A 182 -18.20 2.17 -11.97
N ASP A 183 -19.27 2.08 -11.17
CA ASP A 183 -19.97 3.24 -10.59
C ASP A 183 -20.31 4.35 -11.62
N GLY A 184 -20.56 3.95 -12.87
CA GLY A 184 -20.84 4.82 -14.02
C GLY A 184 -19.60 5.36 -14.76
N GLN A 185 -18.39 5.16 -14.24
CA GLN A 185 -17.14 5.54 -14.89
C GLN A 185 -16.67 4.44 -15.86
N LYS A 186 -16.33 4.82 -17.10
CA LYS A 186 -15.77 3.89 -18.09
C LYS A 186 -14.25 3.77 -17.92
N VAL A 187 -13.80 2.59 -17.48
CA VAL A 187 -12.40 2.19 -17.31
C VAL A 187 -11.98 1.35 -18.51
N ALA A 188 -10.90 1.73 -19.21
CA ALA A 188 -10.43 0.99 -20.37
C ALA A 188 -9.76 -0.35 -19.98
N LEU A 189 -9.86 -1.34 -20.86
CA LEU A 189 -9.14 -2.60 -20.75
C LEU A 189 -8.03 -2.70 -21.79
N SER A 190 -6.99 -3.46 -21.44
CA SER A 190 -6.04 -4.02 -22.40
C SER A 190 -5.68 -5.45 -22.00
N HIS A 191 -5.27 -6.24 -22.98
CA HIS A 191 -5.07 -7.68 -22.83
C HIS A 191 -3.66 -8.13 -23.27
N THR A 192 -2.78 -7.19 -23.61
CA THR A 192 -1.45 -7.50 -24.14
C THR A 192 -0.54 -8.12 -23.07
N ARG A 193 0.36 -8.99 -23.56
CA ARG A 193 1.44 -9.60 -22.79
C ARG A 193 2.78 -8.91 -23.01
N ASP A 194 2.86 -7.92 -23.91
CA ASP A 194 4.03 -7.05 -24.07
C ASP A 194 3.82 -5.72 -23.31
N PRO A 195 4.58 -5.50 -22.23
CA PRO A 195 4.73 -4.20 -21.57
C PRO A 195 4.84 -2.94 -22.44
N ALA A 196 5.34 -3.03 -23.68
CA ALA A 196 5.49 -1.92 -24.62
C ALA A 196 4.20 -1.57 -25.41
N GLU A 197 3.21 -2.46 -25.45
CA GLU A 197 1.96 -2.28 -26.20
C GLU A 197 0.82 -1.70 -25.36
N ILE A 198 0.99 -1.60 -24.03
CA ILE A 198 -0.07 -1.16 -23.11
C ILE A 198 -0.39 0.33 -23.33
N PRO A 199 -1.64 0.71 -23.67
CA PRO A 199 -1.97 2.04 -24.22
C PRO A 199 -2.07 3.17 -23.17
N PHE A 200 -1.13 3.26 -22.22
CA PHE A 200 -1.13 4.24 -21.11
C PHE A 200 -1.44 5.68 -21.57
N THR A 201 -0.72 6.14 -22.61
CA THR A 201 -0.87 7.50 -23.17
C THR A 201 -2.29 7.76 -23.70
N ALA A 202 -2.92 6.77 -24.35
CA ALA A 202 -4.23 6.95 -25.00
C ALA A 202 -5.38 7.15 -24.00
N HIS A 203 -5.23 6.65 -22.77
CA HIS A 203 -6.22 6.77 -21.70
C HIS A 203 -5.83 7.80 -20.63
N GLY A 204 -4.67 8.47 -20.76
CA GLY A 204 -4.17 9.42 -19.77
C GLY A 204 -3.79 8.77 -18.44
N ALA A 205 -3.31 7.52 -18.49
CA ALA A 205 -2.92 6.74 -17.32
C ALA A 205 -1.43 6.92 -17.04
N GLU A 206 -1.09 7.81 -16.10
CA GLU A 206 0.28 8.31 -15.91
C GLU A 206 1.06 7.53 -14.84
N TYR A 207 0.35 7.02 -13.82
CA TYR A 207 0.92 6.26 -12.69
C TYR A 207 0.49 4.80 -12.76
N VAL A 208 1.45 3.87 -12.82
CA VAL A 208 1.17 2.44 -13.00
C VAL A 208 1.39 1.67 -11.71
N CYS A 209 0.34 1.03 -11.21
CA CYS A 209 0.47 -0.08 -10.27
C CYS A 209 0.94 -1.33 -11.03
N GLU A 210 2.19 -1.73 -10.82
CA GLU A 210 2.76 -2.96 -11.37
C GLU A 210 2.52 -4.11 -10.38
N SER A 211 1.43 -4.85 -10.61
CA SER A 211 0.93 -5.93 -9.74
C SER A 211 0.95 -7.32 -10.40
N THR A 212 1.75 -7.53 -11.45
CA THR A 212 1.99 -8.87 -12.03
C THR A 212 3.00 -9.70 -11.22
N GLY A 213 3.89 -9.04 -10.48
CA GLY A 213 5.03 -9.67 -9.78
C GLY A 213 6.19 -10.09 -10.70
N VAL A 214 6.09 -9.83 -12.01
CA VAL A 214 7.08 -10.19 -13.04
C VAL A 214 8.08 -9.05 -13.28
N PHE A 215 7.58 -7.82 -13.42
CA PHE A 215 8.34 -6.64 -13.84
C PHE A 215 8.84 -5.82 -12.63
N LEU A 216 9.58 -6.48 -11.74
CA LEU A 216 10.04 -5.90 -10.46
C LEU A 216 11.50 -5.39 -10.51
N THR A 217 11.93 -4.81 -11.64
CA THR A 217 13.24 -4.13 -11.79
C THR A 217 13.09 -2.93 -12.73
N ALA A 218 13.93 -1.91 -12.53
CA ALA A 218 13.93 -0.68 -13.34
C ALA A 218 14.16 -0.97 -14.84
N GLU A 219 15.00 -1.97 -15.16
CA GLU A 219 15.20 -2.50 -16.52
C GLU A 219 13.90 -3.06 -17.12
N LYS A 220 13.18 -3.90 -16.37
CA LYS A 220 11.99 -4.62 -16.85
C LYS A 220 10.79 -3.75 -17.11
N VAL A 221 10.74 -2.56 -16.52
CA VAL A 221 9.66 -1.58 -16.72
C VAL A 221 9.99 -0.48 -17.73
N GLN A 222 11.20 -0.47 -18.31
CA GLN A 222 11.53 0.43 -19.44
C GLN A 222 10.52 0.34 -20.60
N PRO A 223 9.95 -0.83 -20.96
CA PRO A 223 8.87 -0.89 -21.95
C PRO A 223 7.61 -0.10 -21.56
N HIS A 224 7.18 -0.14 -20.30
CA HIS A 224 6.02 0.63 -19.83
C HIS A 224 6.26 2.13 -19.91
N LEU A 225 7.47 2.59 -19.55
CA LEU A 225 7.88 3.98 -19.71
C LEU A 225 7.89 4.41 -21.18
N LYS A 226 8.32 3.54 -22.10
CA LYS A 226 8.27 3.77 -23.56
C LYS A 226 6.84 3.82 -24.11
N ALA A 227 5.90 3.09 -23.50
CA ALA A 227 4.47 3.15 -23.80
C ALA A 227 3.75 4.39 -23.19
N GLY A 228 4.49 5.19 -22.41
CA GLY A 228 4.06 6.50 -21.90
C GLY A 228 3.59 6.53 -20.45
N ALA A 229 3.83 5.47 -19.67
CA ALA A 229 3.77 5.58 -18.22
C ALA A 229 4.80 6.62 -17.73
N LYS A 230 4.39 7.57 -16.88
CA LYS A 230 5.33 8.53 -16.26
C LYS A 230 6.05 7.90 -15.07
N LYS A 231 5.29 7.19 -14.22
CA LYS A 231 5.75 6.65 -12.94
C LYS A 231 5.21 5.25 -12.71
N ILE A 232 5.98 4.42 -12.02
CA ILE A 232 5.64 3.01 -11.80
C ILE A 232 5.88 2.62 -10.34
N VAL A 233 4.84 2.08 -9.69
CA VAL A 233 4.89 1.57 -8.32
C VAL A 233 4.82 0.05 -8.37
N PHE A 234 5.89 -0.62 -7.98
CA PHE A 234 5.92 -2.07 -7.83
C PHE A 234 5.10 -2.47 -6.60
N SER A 235 4.04 -3.27 -6.77
CA SER A 235 3.24 -3.81 -5.66
C SER A 235 3.89 -5.03 -4.97
N ALA A 236 5.22 -5.03 -4.93
CA ALA A 236 6.08 -6.03 -4.31
C ALA A 236 7.50 -5.46 -4.13
N PRO A 237 8.37 -6.09 -3.31
CA PRO A 237 9.77 -5.71 -3.19
C PRO A 237 10.50 -5.76 -4.55
N ALA A 238 11.25 -4.70 -4.85
CA ALA A 238 12.16 -4.66 -5.99
C ALA A 238 13.16 -5.84 -5.95
N LYS A 239 13.52 -6.33 -7.13
CA LYS A 239 14.55 -7.37 -7.35
C LYS A 239 15.92 -6.77 -7.70
N ASP A 240 16.03 -5.44 -7.62
CA ASP A 240 17.22 -4.62 -7.80
C ASP A 240 17.26 -3.50 -6.73
N ASP A 241 18.04 -2.45 -6.99
CA ASP A 241 18.20 -1.30 -6.09
C ASP A 241 17.16 -0.19 -6.30
N SER A 242 16.05 -0.44 -7.02
CA SER A 242 14.94 0.52 -7.12
C SER A 242 14.47 0.95 -5.73
N HIS A 243 14.24 2.27 -5.58
CA HIS A 243 14.00 2.87 -4.26
C HIS A 243 12.76 2.26 -3.58
N THR A 244 12.82 2.09 -2.27
CA THR A 244 11.79 1.40 -1.49
C THR A 244 11.17 2.38 -0.51
N ILE A 245 9.84 2.51 -0.56
CA ILE A 245 9.08 3.46 0.25
C ILE A 245 8.00 2.72 1.03
N VAL A 246 7.83 3.10 2.30
CA VAL A 246 6.69 2.78 3.16
C VAL A 246 6.10 4.09 3.65
N MET A 247 4.81 4.30 3.43
CA MET A 247 4.09 5.49 3.87
C MET A 247 3.97 5.52 5.39
N GLY A 248 4.12 6.70 5.98
CA GLY A 248 4.26 6.88 7.43
C GLY A 248 5.66 6.57 7.97
N VAL A 249 6.64 6.22 7.11
CA VAL A 249 7.99 5.84 7.53
C VAL A 249 9.08 6.63 6.80
N ASN A 250 9.07 6.65 5.46
CA ASN A 250 10.13 7.30 4.65
C ASN A 250 9.64 7.92 3.32
N GLN A 251 8.37 8.28 3.19
CA GLN A 251 7.81 8.85 1.96
C GLN A 251 8.46 10.18 1.54
N ASP A 252 9.01 10.92 2.49
CA ASP A 252 9.86 12.10 2.30
C ASP A 252 11.16 11.83 1.54
N THR A 253 11.60 10.56 1.46
CA THR A 253 12.75 10.14 0.63
C THR A 253 12.39 9.89 -0.84
N TYR A 254 11.17 10.23 -1.27
CA TYR A 254 10.81 10.25 -2.70
C TYR A 254 11.40 11.47 -3.41
N ASP A 255 11.85 11.28 -4.66
CA ASP A 255 12.33 12.36 -5.53
C ASP A 255 11.73 12.24 -6.94
N SER A 256 11.42 13.37 -7.57
CA SER A 256 10.76 13.43 -8.88
C SER A 256 11.60 12.89 -10.04
N SER A 257 12.91 12.66 -9.89
CA SER A 257 13.69 11.91 -10.89
C SER A 257 13.42 10.40 -10.86
N MET A 258 12.86 9.85 -9.78
CA MET A 258 12.54 8.43 -9.66
C MET A 258 11.35 8.06 -10.55
N THR A 259 11.62 7.35 -11.65
CA THR A 259 10.60 6.84 -12.59
C THR A 259 9.94 5.55 -12.10
N CYS A 260 10.61 4.76 -11.27
CA CYS A 260 10.02 3.59 -10.62
C CYS A 260 10.45 3.42 -9.16
N VAL A 261 9.50 3.02 -8.31
CA VAL A 261 9.72 2.76 -6.88
C VAL A 261 8.99 1.48 -6.45
N SER A 262 9.38 0.91 -5.31
CA SER A 262 8.74 -0.25 -4.69
C SER A 262 7.98 0.14 -3.43
N CYS A 263 6.71 -0.26 -3.34
CA CYS A 263 5.89 -0.13 -2.13
C CYS A 263 6.25 -1.18 -1.05
N ALA A 264 7.47 -1.73 -1.09
CA ALA A 264 7.95 -2.86 -0.29
C ALA A 264 7.01 -4.10 -0.39
N SER A 265 6.85 -4.86 0.69
CA SER A 265 5.81 -5.90 0.81
C SER A 265 4.82 -5.56 1.93
N CYS A 266 3.68 -6.25 1.96
CA CYS A 266 2.72 -6.23 3.06
C CYS A 266 3.40 -6.38 4.43
N THR A 267 4.22 -7.42 4.65
CA THR A 267 4.97 -7.59 5.93
C THR A 267 5.94 -6.44 6.24
N THR A 268 6.53 -5.77 5.24
CA THR A 268 7.39 -4.59 5.51
C THR A 268 6.54 -3.40 5.95
N ASN A 269 5.37 -3.19 5.34
CA ASN A 269 4.42 -2.15 5.76
C ASN A 269 3.77 -2.48 7.13
N GLY A 270 3.57 -3.77 7.43
CA GLY A 270 3.09 -4.25 8.74
C GLY A 270 4.12 -4.22 9.87
N LEU A 271 5.40 -4.00 9.56
CA LEU A 271 6.50 -4.00 10.53
C LEU A 271 7.18 -2.64 10.68
N ALA A 272 7.40 -1.92 9.59
CA ALA A 272 8.20 -0.68 9.61
C ALA A 272 7.57 0.46 10.44
N PRO A 273 6.24 0.70 10.47
CA PRO A 273 5.65 1.72 11.33
C PRO A 273 5.89 1.44 12.82
N LEU A 274 5.67 0.20 13.27
CA LEU A 274 5.97 -0.21 14.64
C LEU A 274 7.47 -0.14 14.95
N VAL A 275 8.34 -0.64 14.05
CA VAL A 275 9.80 -0.53 14.22
C VAL A 275 10.25 0.93 14.32
N LYS A 276 9.65 1.85 13.55
CA LYS A 276 9.94 3.28 13.66
C LYS A 276 9.51 3.85 15.00
N ALA A 277 8.27 3.59 15.42
CA ALA A 277 7.76 4.04 16.72
C ALA A 277 8.68 3.63 17.89
N ILE A 278 9.12 2.37 17.91
CA ILE A 278 9.97 1.81 18.96
C ILE A 278 11.43 2.30 18.85
N ASN A 279 12.02 2.29 17.64
CA ASN A 279 13.41 2.70 17.45
C ASN A 279 13.63 4.20 17.67
N ASP A 280 12.71 5.05 17.22
CA ASP A 280 12.77 6.51 17.44
C ASP A 280 12.77 6.87 18.94
N LYS A 281 12.09 6.07 19.78
CA LYS A 281 11.85 6.35 21.21
C LYS A 281 12.83 5.67 22.16
N PHE A 282 13.10 4.37 21.94
CA PHE A 282 13.85 3.51 22.87
C PHE A 282 15.17 3.00 22.27
N GLY A 283 15.34 3.08 20.95
CA GLY A 283 16.40 2.42 20.20
C GLY A 283 16.22 0.91 20.17
N ILE A 284 16.29 0.29 18.98
CA ILE A 284 16.36 -1.17 18.87
C ILE A 284 17.83 -1.55 18.71
N LYS A 285 18.32 -2.45 19.57
CA LYS A 285 19.69 -2.96 19.59
C LYS A 285 19.87 -4.16 18.65
N ARG A 286 18.91 -5.10 18.69
CA ARG A 286 18.78 -6.25 17.78
C ARG A 286 17.37 -6.84 17.88
N GLY A 287 16.91 -7.53 16.83
CA GLY A 287 15.61 -8.19 16.86
C GLY A 287 15.42 -9.27 15.79
N LEU A 288 14.54 -10.22 16.10
CA LEU A 288 14.08 -11.26 15.21
C LEU A 288 12.58 -11.11 15.00
N MET A 289 12.16 -11.09 13.74
CA MET A 289 10.76 -11.08 13.35
C MET A 289 10.30 -12.45 12.85
N THR A 290 9.14 -12.88 13.33
CA THR A 290 8.36 -13.96 12.70
C THR A 290 7.05 -13.35 12.22
N THR A 291 6.67 -13.57 10.96
CA THR A 291 5.30 -13.29 10.54
C THR A 291 4.52 -14.59 10.42
N ILE A 292 3.36 -14.63 11.07
CA ILE A 292 2.35 -15.67 10.85
C ILE A 292 1.42 -15.06 9.80
N HIS A 293 1.46 -15.60 8.59
CA HIS A 293 0.97 -14.93 7.40
C HIS A 293 -0.03 -15.82 6.66
N ALA A 294 -1.12 -15.22 6.19
CA ALA A 294 -2.09 -15.86 5.31
C ALA A 294 -1.47 -16.60 4.11
N MET A 295 -2.28 -17.50 3.55
CA MET A 295 -2.05 -18.11 2.24
C MET A 295 -1.94 -17.04 1.15
N THR A 296 -1.31 -17.38 0.02
CA THR A 296 -1.20 -16.49 -1.13
C THR A 296 -1.40 -17.26 -2.42
N ALA A 297 -1.78 -16.58 -3.50
CA ALA A 297 -1.91 -17.15 -4.86
C ALA A 297 -0.60 -17.75 -5.44
N SER A 298 0.52 -17.71 -4.69
CA SER A 298 1.77 -18.39 -5.03
C SER A 298 1.86 -19.83 -4.50
N GLN A 299 0.95 -20.24 -3.62
CA GLN A 299 0.89 -21.56 -2.99
C GLN A 299 -0.22 -22.42 -3.62
N PRO A 300 -0.03 -23.74 -3.78
CA PRO A 300 -1.02 -24.61 -4.39
C PRO A 300 -2.06 -25.12 -3.39
N THR A 301 -3.24 -25.48 -3.90
CA THR A 301 -4.34 -26.07 -3.11
C THR A 301 -4.04 -27.50 -2.64
N VAL A 302 -3.21 -28.23 -3.38
CA VAL A 302 -2.72 -29.58 -3.10
C VAL A 302 -1.19 -29.62 -3.28
N ASP A 303 -0.53 -30.69 -2.85
CA ASP A 303 0.92 -30.84 -3.04
C ASP A 303 1.31 -30.79 -4.54
N GLY A 304 2.26 -29.92 -4.88
CA GLY A 304 2.64 -29.61 -6.25
C GLY A 304 3.98 -28.87 -6.39
N SER A 305 4.25 -28.32 -7.57
CA SER A 305 5.51 -27.63 -7.87
C SER A 305 5.49 -26.16 -7.43
N SER A 306 6.59 -25.71 -6.82
CA SER A 306 6.80 -24.32 -6.39
C SER A 306 8.00 -23.71 -7.11
N LYS A 307 7.87 -22.43 -7.47
CA LYS A 307 8.90 -21.65 -8.19
C LYS A 307 9.93 -20.98 -7.26
N LYS A 308 9.76 -21.10 -5.93
CA LYS A 308 10.58 -20.40 -4.92
C LYS A 308 11.35 -21.37 -4.02
N ASP A 309 10.63 -22.26 -3.33
CA ASP A 309 11.18 -23.20 -2.36
C ASP A 309 10.27 -24.44 -2.24
N TRP A 310 10.83 -25.59 -1.83
CA TRP A 310 10.08 -26.86 -1.79
C TRP A 310 8.90 -26.85 -0.80
N ARG A 311 8.97 -26.04 0.26
CA ARG A 311 7.91 -26.00 1.30
C ARG A 311 6.68 -25.25 0.80
N GLY A 312 6.88 -24.17 0.04
CA GLY A 312 5.81 -23.46 -0.67
C GLY A 312 5.09 -24.28 -1.75
N GLY A 313 5.55 -25.49 -2.07
CA GLY A 313 4.85 -26.45 -2.94
C GLY A 313 3.87 -27.37 -2.19
N ARG A 314 3.77 -27.29 -0.86
CA ARG A 314 2.82 -28.10 -0.06
C ARG A 314 1.43 -27.47 -0.04
N ALA A 315 0.40 -28.31 0.08
CA ALA A 315 -1.00 -27.91 0.15
C ALA A 315 -1.27 -26.80 1.17
N ALA A 316 -1.66 -25.61 0.70
CA ALA A 316 -1.66 -24.38 1.51
C ALA A 316 -2.61 -24.44 2.72
N SER A 317 -3.82 -24.96 2.54
CA SER A 317 -4.86 -25.02 3.58
C SER A 317 -4.66 -26.18 4.59
N GLY A 318 -3.69 -27.06 4.36
CA GLY A 318 -3.44 -28.24 5.19
C GLY A 318 -2.14 -28.20 6.00
N ASN A 319 -1.37 -27.11 5.95
CA ASN A 319 -0.03 -27.06 6.54
C ASN A 319 0.27 -25.70 7.20
N ILE A 320 1.09 -25.73 8.26
CA ILE A 320 1.88 -24.56 8.69
C ILE A 320 3.23 -24.65 7.95
N ILE A 321 3.50 -23.72 7.04
CA ILE A 321 4.62 -23.80 6.08
C ILE A 321 5.69 -22.74 6.40
N PRO A 322 6.85 -23.10 6.98
CA PRO A 322 7.92 -22.13 7.25
C PRO A 322 8.65 -21.75 5.96
N SER A 323 8.68 -20.46 5.62
CA SER A 323 9.30 -19.89 4.42
C SER A 323 10.21 -18.70 4.73
N SER A 324 11.18 -18.43 3.87
CA SER A 324 12.09 -17.28 3.99
C SER A 324 11.39 -15.98 3.58
N THR A 325 11.65 -14.88 4.30
CA THR A 325 11.18 -13.53 3.95
C THR A 325 12.33 -12.53 3.95
N GLY A 326 12.28 -11.57 3.04
CA GLY A 326 13.18 -10.41 3.03
C GLY A 326 12.68 -9.26 3.92
N ALA A 327 11.44 -9.29 4.42
CA ALA A 327 10.74 -8.12 4.96
C ALA A 327 11.50 -7.40 6.08
N ALA A 328 11.95 -8.11 7.14
CA ALA A 328 12.73 -7.50 8.22
C ALA A 328 14.07 -6.89 7.76
N LYS A 329 14.68 -7.43 6.69
CA LYS A 329 15.87 -6.83 6.06
C LYS A 329 15.52 -5.65 5.15
N ALA A 330 14.32 -5.63 4.58
CA ALA A 330 13.79 -4.51 3.81
C ALA A 330 13.37 -3.33 4.71
N VAL A 331 13.03 -3.56 5.99
CA VAL A 331 12.87 -2.45 6.96
C VAL A 331 14.15 -1.61 7.03
N ALA A 332 15.33 -2.21 6.92
CA ALA A 332 16.60 -1.49 6.85
C ALA A 332 16.84 -0.69 5.54
N LYS A 333 15.97 -0.79 4.52
CA LYS A 333 15.96 0.14 3.37
C LYS A 333 15.18 1.42 3.70
N VAL A 334 14.17 1.35 4.58
CA VAL A 334 13.28 2.47 4.94
C VAL A 334 13.59 3.10 6.29
N ILE A 335 14.30 2.39 7.17
CA ILE A 335 14.82 2.85 8.46
C ILE A 335 16.31 2.44 8.52
N PRO A 336 17.25 3.28 8.08
CA PRO A 336 18.67 2.93 8.00
C PRO A 336 19.29 2.52 9.35
N ASP A 337 18.79 3.06 10.46
CA ASP A 337 19.33 2.86 11.82
C ASP A 337 19.18 1.42 12.35
N VAL A 338 18.29 0.61 11.75
CA VAL A 338 18.13 -0.82 12.07
C VAL A 338 18.87 -1.74 11.10
N LYS A 339 19.74 -1.20 10.24
CA LYS A 339 20.56 -1.97 9.30
C LYS A 339 21.49 -2.94 10.03
N GLY A 340 21.33 -4.23 9.72
CA GLY A 340 22.03 -5.33 10.39
C GLY A 340 21.44 -5.74 11.74
N LYS A 341 20.56 -4.92 12.34
CA LYS A 341 19.92 -5.20 13.63
C LYS A 341 18.71 -6.14 13.52
N LEU A 342 18.00 -6.10 12.39
CA LEU A 342 16.78 -6.89 12.15
C LEU A 342 16.93 -7.94 11.05
N THR A 343 16.39 -9.13 11.30
CA THR A 343 16.14 -10.19 10.30
C THR A 343 14.92 -11.03 10.73
N GLY A 344 14.43 -11.93 9.88
CA GLY A 344 13.24 -12.71 10.23
C GLY A 344 12.88 -13.85 9.29
N MET A 345 11.79 -14.54 9.60
CA MET A 345 11.17 -15.61 8.82
C MET A 345 9.65 -15.44 8.73
N ALA A 346 8.99 -16.35 8.01
CA ALA A 346 7.54 -16.43 7.95
C ALA A 346 7.04 -17.87 8.16
N PHE A 347 5.89 -18.03 8.77
CA PHE A 347 5.06 -19.23 8.65
C PHE A 347 3.81 -18.88 7.84
N ARG A 348 3.57 -19.58 6.73
CA ARG A 348 2.26 -19.55 6.08
C ARG A 348 1.30 -20.43 6.86
N VAL A 349 0.09 -19.95 7.11
CA VAL A 349 -0.95 -20.69 7.83
C VAL A 349 -2.26 -20.74 7.00
N PRO A 350 -3.20 -21.66 7.32
CA PRO A 350 -4.46 -21.81 6.58
C PRO A 350 -5.49 -20.65 6.67
N THR A 351 -5.10 -19.42 7.02
CA THR A 351 -5.98 -18.25 6.87
C THR A 351 -5.96 -17.75 5.42
N ILE A 352 -7.09 -17.26 4.92
CA ILE A 352 -7.22 -16.82 3.51
C ILE A 352 -6.68 -15.40 3.34
N ASP A 353 -6.90 -14.54 4.35
CA ASP A 353 -6.28 -13.23 4.49
C ASP A 353 -5.90 -12.93 5.95
N VAL A 354 -5.39 -11.73 6.19
CA VAL A 354 -4.83 -11.17 7.41
C VAL A 354 -3.62 -11.93 7.95
N SER A 355 -2.65 -11.13 8.40
CA SER A 355 -1.37 -11.59 8.90
C SER A 355 -0.99 -10.83 10.16
N VAL A 356 0.00 -11.36 10.89
CA VAL A 356 0.54 -10.75 12.09
C VAL A 356 2.06 -10.79 12.06
N VAL A 357 2.71 -9.77 12.61
CA VAL A 357 4.14 -9.79 12.95
C VAL A 357 4.33 -9.96 14.45
N ASP A 358 5.19 -10.90 14.81
CA ASP A 358 5.86 -11.03 16.11
C ASP A 358 7.27 -10.43 15.92
N LEU A 359 7.52 -9.29 16.57
CA LEU A 359 8.84 -8.70 16.69
C LEU A 359 9.36 -8.95 18.11
N THR A 360 10.32 -9.87 18.24
CA THR A 360 11.06 -10.09 19.49
C THR A 360 12.38 -9.32 19.42
N CYS A 361 12.59 -8.34 20.30
CA CYS A 361 13.72 -7.41 20.22
C CYS A 361 14.32 -7.05 21.58
N GLU A 362 15.61 -6.70 21.55
CA GLU A 362 16.35 -6.06 22.62
C GLU A 362 16.44 -4.56 22.33
N LEU A 363 16.08 -3.73 23.30
CA LEU A 363 16.10 -2.27 23.24
C LEU A 363 17.44 -1.74 23.76
N ASP A 364 17.82 -0.54 23.29
CA ASP A 364 18.99 0.18 23.81
C ASP A 364 18.65 0.93 25.12
N THR A 365 17.40 1.36 25.30
CA THR A 365 16.89 2.07 26.48
C THR A 365 15.96 1.17 27.32
N PRO A 366 16.22 0.98 28.63
CA PRO A 366 15.29 0.31 29.54
C PRO A 366 13.95 1.06 29.70
N THR A 367 12.83 0.33 29.71
CA THR A 367 11.46 0.88 29.77
C THR A 367 10.47 -0.15 30.35
N SER A 368 9.26 0.29 30.70
CA SER A 368 8.11 -0.59 30.97
C SER A 368 7.32 -0.93 29.70
N TYR A 369 6.46 -1.96 29.76
CA TYR A 369 5.58 -2.33 28.65
C TYR A 369 4.45 -1.30 28.48
N GLU A 370 4.01 -0.71 29.57
CA GLU A 370 3.03 0.37 29.63
C GLU A 370 3.52 1.64 28.89
N GLU A 371 4.79 2.00 29.05
CA GLU A 371 5.43 3.10 28.30
C GLU A 371 5.56 2.79 26.81
N ILE A 372 5.86 1.54 26.44
CA ILE A 372 5.86 1.09 25.04
C ILE A 372 4.47 1.25 24.43
N CYS A 373 3.44 0.75 25.11
CA CYS A 373 2.04 0.88 24.67
C CYS A 373 1.62 2.35 24.57
N ALA A 374 1.97 3.18 25.55
CA ALA A 374 1.67 4.61 25.55
C ALA A 374 2.32 5.37 24.37
N GLU A 375 3.60 5.11 24.06
CA GLU A 375 4.24 5.71 22.90
C GLU A 375 3.59 5.22 21.59
N VAL A 376 3.35 3.92 21.42
CA VAL A 376 2.73 3.39 20.20
C VAL A 376 1.33 3.98 19.99
N LYS A 377 0.52 4.10 21.06
CA LYS A 377 -0.79 4.78 21.01
C LYS A 377 -0.64 6.26 20.61
N ARG A 378 0.31 6.97 21.22
CA ARG A 378 0.63 8.39 20.90
C ARG A 378 1.08 8.59 19.44
N ARG A 379 1.84 7.66 18.86
CA ARG A 379 2.23 7.68 17.44
C ARG A 379 1.02 7.40 16.53
N ALA A 380 0.23 6.38 16.85
CA ALA A 380 -0.96 5.96 16.09
C ALA A 380 -2.08 7.01 16.08
N GLU A 381 -2.29 7.72 17.19
CA GLU A 381 -3.27 8.81 17.28
C GLU A 381 -2.73 10.16 16.72
N GLY A 382 -1.40 10.27 16.59
CA GLY A 382 -0.66 11.46 16.17
C GLY A 382 0.03 11.34 14.81
N ASP A 383 1.37 11.37 14.80
CA ASP A 383 2.20 11.56 13.60
C ASP A 383 2.20 10.37 12.61
N MET A 384 1.75 9.19 13.03
CA MET A 384 1.70 7.98 12.20
C MET A 384 0.27 7.51 11.88
N LYS A 385 -0.74 8.36 12.17
CA LYS A 385 -2.15 8.06 12.01
C LYS A 385 -2.52 7.65 10.57
N GLY A 386 -3.22 6.53 10.44
CA GLY A 386 -3.55 5.91 9.14
C GLY A 386 -2.54 4.85 8.68
N PHE A 387 -1.33 4.83 9.25
CA PHE A 387 -0.28 3.87 8.93
C PHE A 387 0.00 2.92 10.12
N LEU A 388 0.11 3.49 11.33
CA LEU A 388 0.18 2.78 12.59
C LEU A 388 -1.17 2.90 13.32
N GLY A 389 -1.65 1.78 13.86
CA GLY A 389 -2.83 1.66 14.70
C GLY A 389 -2.50 1.05 16.06
N TYR A 390 -3.46 1.11 16.98
CA TYR A 390 -3.35 0.58 18.34
C TYR A 390 -4.65 -0.13 18.71
N CYS A 391 -4.55 -1.31 19.32
CA CYS A 391 -5.67 -2.14 19.75
C CYS A 391 -5.47 -2.58 21.21
N ASP A 392 -6.41 -2.20 22.08
CA ASP A 392 -6.55 -2.66 23.47
C ASP A 392 -7.75 -3.62 23.66
N GLU A 393 -8.34 -4.12 22.57
CA GLU A 393 -9.43 -5.11 22.53
C GLU A 393 -8.91 -6.53 22.23
N ASP A 394 -9.65 -7.56 22.65
CA ASP A 394 -9.26 -8.99 22.54
C ASP A 394 -9.62 -9.58 21.16
N LEU A 395 -9.05 -9.02 20.09
CA LEU A 395 -9.39 -9.31 18.68
C LEU A 395 -8.59 -10.49 18.08
N VAL A 396 -9.07 -11.01 16.95
CA VAL A 396 -8.45 -12.07 16.15
C VAL A 396 -8.32 -11.66 14.67
N SER A 397 -7.69 -12.50 13.85
CA SER A 397 -7.34 -12.16 12.46
C SER A 397 -8.51 -11.67 11.59
N THR A 398 -9.70 -12.24 11.74
CA THR A 398 -10.89 -11.84 10.95
C THR A 398 -11.33 -10.42 11.21
N ASP A 399 -11.05 -9.88 12.39
CA ASP A 399 -11.52 -8.56 12.83
C ASP A 399 -10.72 -7.42 12.18
N PHE A 400 -9.61 -7.77 11.50
CA PHE A 400 -8.80 -6.87 10.69
C PHE A 400 -9.00 -7.07 9.17
N GLU A 401 -9.94 -7.91 8.72
CA GLU A 401 -10.24 -8.05 7.29
C GLU A 401 -10.79 -6.73 6.71
N THR A 402 -10.22 -6.28 5.60
CA THR A 402 -10.51 -4.96 4.98
C THR A 402 -10.04 -3.77 5.84
N CYS A 403 -9.13 -3.98 6.80
CA CYS A 403 -8.52 -2.91 7.58
C CYS A 403 -7.56 -2.06 6.71
N THR A 404 -7.72 -0.74 6.76
CA THR A 404 -6.94 0.22 5.95
C THR A 404 -5.60 0.62 6.59
N ILE A 405 -5.36 0.23 7.84
CA ILE A 405 -4.13 0.52 8.59
C ILE A 405 -3.04 -0.48 8.20
N SER A 406 -1.79 -0.03 8.08
CA SER A 406 -0.69 -0.91 7.67
C SER A 406 -0.18 -1.81 8.78
N SER A 407 -0.12 -1.31 10.02
CA SER A 407 0.38 -2.04 11.19
C SER A 407 -0.47 -1.65 12.39
N THR A 408 -1.29 -2.56 12.91
CA THR A 408 -2.12 -2.32 14.10
C THR A 408 -1.52 -3.06 15.28
N PHE A 409 -0.87 -2.33 16.18
CA PHE A 409 -0.23 -2.91 17.36
C PHE A 409 -1.27 -3.46 18.35
N ASP A 410 -1.03 -4.68 18.80
CA ASP A 410 -1.85 -5.41 19.76
C ASP A 410 -1.22 -5.28 21.15
N SER A 411 -1.85 -4.49 22.03
CA SER A 411 -1.32 -4.21 23.36
C SER A 411 -1.59 -5.30 24.39
N LYS A 412 -2.22 -6.41 24.00
CA LYS A 412 -2.55 -7.55 24.86
C LYS A 412 -1.80 -8.83 24.48
N ALA A 413 -1.46 -9.01 23.21
CA ALA A 413 -0.69 -10.14 22.71
C ALA A 413 0.84 -9.96 22.85
N GLY A 414 1.33 -8.74 23.08
CA GLY A 414 2.74 -8.50 23.40
C GLY A 414 3.10 -8.94 24.83
N ILE A 415 4.39 -9.18 25.09
CA ILE A 415 4.89 -9.57 26.41
C ILE A 415 6.35 -9.16 26.60
N MET A 416 6.70 -8.73 27.82
CA MET A 416 8.03 -8.27 28.19
C MET A 416 8.67 -9.24 29.19
N ILE A 417 9.95 -9.57 29.01
CA ILE A 417 10.70 -10.47 29.92
C ILE A 417 11.44 -9.67 30.98
N ASP A 418 12.07 -8.57 30.56
CA ASP A 418 12.83 -7.65 31.39
C ASP A 418 12.77 -6.24 30.75
N PRO A 419 13.22 -5.16 31.43
CA PRO A 419 13.10 -3.80 30.92
C PRO A 419 13.76 -3.49 29.57
N THR A 420 14.58 -4.37 28.99
CA THR A 420 15.12 -4.20 27.63
C THR A 420 14.70 -5.28 26.64
N PHE A 421 14.14 -6.42 27.06
CA PHE A 421 13.78 -7.52 26.16
C PHE A 421 12.28 -7.78 26.05
N VAL A 422 11.72 -7.54 24.86
CA VAL A 422 10.26 -7.49 24.62
C VAL A 422 9.84 -8.18 23.32
N LYS A 423 8.65 -8.80 23.35
CA LYS A 423 7.87 -9.26 22.19
C LYS A 423 6.73 -8.28 21.92
N LEU A 424 6.68 -7.76 20.70
CA LEU A 424 5.64 -6.87 20.22
C LEU A 424 4.85 -7.55 19.09
N VAL A 425 3.53 -7.39 19.11
CA VAL A 425 2.62 -8.03 18.14
C VAL A 425 1.89 -6.94 17.36
N ALA A 426 1.80 -7.08 16.04
CA ALA A 426 0.96 -6.19 15.22
C ALA A 426 0.29 -6.91 14.06
N TRP A 427 -1.02 -6.70 13.94
CA TRP A 427 -1.87 -7.21 12.87
C TRP A 427 -1.76 -6.34 11.61
N TYR A 428 -1.88 -6.96 10.44
CA TYR A 428 -1.97 -6.26 9.17
C TYR A 428 -2.82 -7.06 8.17
N ASP A 429 -3.79 -6.39 7.54
CA ASP A 429 -4.40 -6.90 6.32
C ASP A 429 -3.31 -6.88 5.23
N ASN A 430 -2.98 -8.06 4.70
CA ASN A 430 -1.89 -8.21 3.75
C ASN A 430 -2.29 -7.91 2.30
N GLU A 431 -3.57 -7.67 2.04
CA GLU A 431 -4.07 -7.24 0.74
C GLU A 431 -4.64 -5.81 0.79
N TRP A 432 -5.63 -5.54 1.63
CA TRP A 432 -6.35 -4.27 1.68
C TRP A 432 -5.49 -3.15 2.23
N GLY A 433 -4.98 -3.31 3.45
CA GLY A 433 -4.08 -2.33 4.08
C GLY A 433 -2.81 -2.07 3.26
N TYR A 434 -2.30 -3.10 2.58
CA TYR A 434 -1.21 -2.94 1.60
C TYR A 434 -1.63 -2.19 0.33
N SER A 435 -2.82 -2.46 -0.21
CA SER A 435 -3.33 -1.79 -1.41
C SER A 435 -3.68 -0.33 -1.16
N CYS A 436 -4.12 0.02 0.05
CA CYS A 436 -4.22 1.42 0.48
C CYS A 436 -2.87 2.12 0.36
N ARG A 437 -1.77 1.49 0.81
CA ARG A 437 -0.42 2.08 0.69
C ARG A 437 0.06 2.25 -0.74
N VAL A 438 -0.36 1.39 -1.67
CA VAL A 438 -0.07 1.56 -3.10
C VAL A 438 -0.78 2.81 -3.65
N VAL A 439 -2.05 3.04 -3.27
CA VAL A 439 -2.80 4.25 -3.67
C VAL A 439 -2.22 5.51 -3.00
N ASP A 440 -1.95 5.47 -1.69
CA ASP A 440 -1.33 6.57 -0.94
C ASP A 440 0.04 6.97 -1.52
N LEU A 441 0.86 5.99 -1.91
CA LEU A 441 2.16 6.23 -2.54
C LEU A 441 2.01 6.87 -3.92
N ILE A 442 1.05 6.45 -4.75
CA ILE A 442 0.76 7.09 -6.03
C ILE A 442 0.34 8.55 -5.82
N LYS A 443 -0.59 8.81 -4.87
CA LYS A 443 -1.07 10.16 -4.53
C LYS A 443 0.08 11.05 -4.02
N HIS A 444 0.96 10.53 -3.18
CA HIS A 444 2.14 11.23 -2.69
C HIS A 444 3.13 11.57 -3.81
N MET A 445 3.46 10.60 -4.68
CA MET A 445 4.35 10.84 -5.82
C MET A 445 3.79 11.90 -6.76
N ALA A 446 2.49 11.88 -7.06
CA ALA A 446 1.83 12.89 -7.88
C ALA A 446 1.86 14.28 -7.26
N SER A 447 1.58 14.39 -5.95
CA SER A 447 1.67 15.65 -5.20
C SER A 447 3.08 16.23 -5.20
N VAL A 448 4.12 15.40 -5.01
CA VAL A 448 5.52 15.83 -5.09
C VAL A 448 5.89 16.28 -6.50
N ASP A 449 5.53 15.52 -7.54
CA ASP A 449 5.79 15.88 -8.95
C ASP A 449 5.10 17.18 -9.39
N GLU A 450 3.85 17.41 -9.01
CA GLU A 450 3.16 18.68 -9.28
C GLU A 450 3.85 19.85 -8.55
N SER A 451 4.28 19.65 -7.30
CA SER A 451 5.00 20.67 -6.53
C SER A 451 6.37 21.00 -7.13
N GLY A 452 7.13 19.98 -7.58
CA GLY A 452 8.43 20.15 -8.24
C GLY A 452 8.34 20.80 -9.62
N THR A 453 7.21 20.60 -10.32
CA THR A 453 6.87 21.31 -11.56
C THR A 453 6.62 22.82 -11.32
N SER A 454 6.34 23.23 -10.07
CA SER A 454 5.94 24.59 -9.69
C SER A 454 7.10 25.56 -9.33
N THR A 455 8.37 25.18 -9.55
CA THR A 455 9.53 26.06 -9.23
C THR A 455 10.41 26.47 -10.42
N LYS A 456 9.87 27.36 -11.26
CA LYS A 456 10.61 28.56 -11.69
C LYS A 456 9.90 29.87 -11.30
N THR A 457 9.18 29.84 -10.19
CA THR A 457 8.83 31.06 -9.45
C THR A 457 10.11 31.57 -8.78
N GLU A 458 10.73 32.62 -9.32
CA GLU A 458 11.84 33.28 -8.64
C GLU A 458 11.34 33.82 -7.28
N VAL A 459 11.97 33.35 -6.19
CA VAL A 459 11.84 34.02 -4.90
C VAL A 459 12.33 35.45 -5.10
N LYS A 460 11.49 36.44 -4.78
CA LYS A 460 11.87 37.85 -4.84
C LYS A 460 13.00 38.14 -3.85
N LYS A 461 14.24 37.99 -4.32
CA LYS A 461 15.43 38.46 -3.61
C LYS A 461 15.32 39.97 -3.41
N SER A 462 15.59 40.40 -2.18
CA SER A 462 15.92 41.79 -1.88
C SER A 462 17.30 42.13 -2.47
N VAL A 463 17.68 43.41 -2.42
CA VAL A 463 19.05 43.82 -2.77
C VAL A 463 20.09 43.30 -1.75
N GLU A 464 19.65 42.97 -0.54
CA GLU A 464 20.48 42.45 0.56
C GLU A 464 20.77 40.94 0.43
N ASP A 465 19.97 40.20 -0.36
CA ASP A 465 20.17 38.79 -0.71
C ASP A 465 21.20 38.57 -1.86
N LEU A 466 21.92 39.62 -2.25
CA LEU A 466 22.92 39.62 -3.33
C LEU A 466 24.33 39.68 -2.72
N SER A 467 25.17 38.70 -3.05
CA SER A 467 26.52 38.60 -2.51
C SER A 467 27.51 39.52 -3.24
N ASP A 468 28.66 39.78 -2.61
CA ASP A 468 29.79 40.49 -3.21
C ASP A 468 30.27 39.82 -4.52
N ALA A 469 30.06 38.51 -4.68
CA ALA A 469 30.39 37.77 -5.91
C ALA A 469 29.35 37.99 -7.04
N ASP A 470 28.09 38.26 -6.70
CA ASP A 470 27.02 38.57 -7.66
C ASP A 470 27.15 39.99 -8.22
N LEU A 471 27.75 40.91 -7.45
CA LEU A 471 27.75 42.35 -7.72
C LEU A 471 29.08 42.89 -8.27
N LYS A 472 30.22 42.41 -7.77
CA LYS A 472 31.53 43.02 -8.02
C LYS A 472 31.92 42.98 -9.50
N GLY A 473 32.12 44.15 -10.11
CA GLY A 473 32.47 44.31 -11.52
C GLY A 473 31.32 44.08 -12.51
N LYS A 474 30.09 43.83 -12.03
CA LYS A 474 28.90 43.74 -12.90
C LYS A 474 28.33 45.13 -13.16
N THR A 475 27.63 45.28 -14.29
CA THR A 475 26.76 46.44 -14.50
C THR A 475 25.35 46.07 -14.06
N VAL A 476 24.75 46.86 -13.17
CA VAL A 476 23.42 46.62 -12.60
C VAL A 476 22.49 47.73 -13.07
N LEU A 477 21.44 47.37 -13.79
CA LEU A 477 20.36 48.28 -14.17
C LEU A 477 19.31 48.29 -13.06
N ILE A 478 19.17 49.43 -12.38
CA ILE A 478 18.12 49.71 -11.41
C ILE A 478 17.00 50.45 -12.16
N ARG A 479 15.75 50.27 -11.73
CA ARG A 479 14.63 51.10 -12.15
C ARG A 479 14.24 52.04 -11.00
N CYS A 480 14.81 53.22 -10.97
CA CYS A 480 14.44 54.25 -10.01
C CYS A 480 13.16 54.98 -10.45
N ASP A 481 12.32 55.39 -9.50
CA ASP A 481 11.18 56.29 -9.77
C ASP A 481 11.56 57.71 -9.36
N LEU A 482 12.13 58.46 -10.30
CA LEU A 482 12.60 59.83 -10.10
C LEU A 482 11.50 60.88 -10.37
N ASN A 483 10.23 60.46 -10.49
CA ASN A 483 9.11 61.35 -10.76
C ASN A 483 8.69 62.15 -9.51
N VAL A 484 9.27 63.34 -9.34
CA VAL A 484 9.02 64.26 -8.22
C VAL A 484 8.08 65.40 -8.62
N PRO A 485 7.26 65.91 -7.69
CA PRO A 485 6.44 67.09 -7.95
C PRO A 485 7.30 68.35 -8.10
N LEU A 486 6.90 69.21 -9.04
CA LEU A 486 7.52 70.50 -9.30
C LEU A 486 6.53 71.64 -9.01
N ASN A 487 7.04 72.82 -8.68
CA ASN A 487 6.24 74.05 -8.64
C ASN A 487 6.09 74.68 -10.05
N ALA A 488 5.42 75.83 -10.12
CA ALA A 488 5.22 76.56 -11.39
C ALA A 488 6.54 77.04 -12.05
N ASP A 489 7.60 77.20 -11.26
CA ASP A 489 8.95 77.60 -11.70
C ASP A 489 9.85 76.39 -12.05
N LEU A 490 9.28 75.18 -12.11
CA LEU A 490 9.95 73.90 -12.34
C LEU A 490 10.96 73.47 -11.23
N ALA A 491 10.92 74.11 -10.07
CA ALA A 491 11.70 73.69 -8.90
C ALA A 491 11.04 72.49 -8.19
N ILE A 492 11.84 71.52 -7.76
CA ILE A 492 11.38 70.32 -7.02
C ILE A 492 10.79 70.73 -5.67
N THR A 493 9.57 70.28 -5.36
CA THR A 493 8.89 70.58 -4.08
C THR A 493 8.92 69.43 -3.07
N ASP A 494 9.21 68.20 -3.54
CA ASP A 494 9.45 67.03 -2.69
C ASP A 494 10.49 66.12 -3.36
N GLU A 495 11.68 66.00 -2.74
CA GLU A 495 12.76 65.14 -3.22
C GLU A 495 12.71 63.69 -2.67
N THR A 496 11.70 63.35 -1.85
CA THR A 496 11.65 62.08 -1.10
C THR A 496 11.83 60.82 -1.96
N ARG A 497 11.34 60.81 -3.21
CA ARG A 497 11.52 59.66 -4.12
C ARG A 497 12.95 59.51 -4.66
N ILE A 498 13.62 60.64 -4.88
CA ILE A 498 15.04 60.67 -5.28
C ILE A 498 15.87 60.19 -4.08
N THR A 499 15.69 60.77 -2.90
CA THR A 499 16.47 60.42 -1.70
C THR A 499 16.23 58.98 -1.25
N ALA A 500 15.00 58.45 -1.34
CA ALA A 500 14.69 57.05 -1.06
C ALA A 500 15.39 56.05 -2.02
N SER A 501 15.81 56.50 -3.21
CA SER A 501 16.54 55.66 -4.17
C SER A 501 18.05 55.58 -3.88
N ILE A 502 18.61 56.58 -3.18
CA ILE A 502 20.06 56.71 -2.94
C ILE A 502 20.66 55.53 -2.14
N PRO A 503 20.08 55.03 -1.03
CA PRO A 503 20.68 53.95 -0.25
C PRO A 503 20.95 52.67 -1.04
N THR A 504 20.03 52.32 -1.95
CA THR A 504 20.16 51.14 -2.83
C THR A 504 21.29 51.33 -3.85
N ILE A 505 21.38 52.51 -4.46
CA ILE A 505 22.47 52.88 -5.39
C ILE A 505 23.82 52.85 -4.65
N GLU A 506 23.90 53.46 -3.47
CA GLU A 506 25.10 53.45 -2.64
C GLU A 506 25.53 52.04 -2.22
N TYR A 507 24.59 51.18 -1.81
CA TYR A 507 24.86 49.80 -1.42
C TYR A 507 25.52 49.03 -2.57
N LEU A 508 24.91 49.08 -3.77
CA LEU A 508 25.41 48.40 -4.97
C LEU A 508 26.78 48.94 -5.41
N CYS A 509 26.98 50.26 -5.38
CA CYS A 509 28.27 50.88 -5.66
C CYS A 509 29.35 50.50 -4.63
N LYS A 510 29.02 50.46 -3.32
CA LYS A 510 29.95 50.01 -2.25
C LYS A 510 30.32 48.52 -2.39
N LYS A 511 29.43 47.70 -2.95
CA LYS A 511 29.70 46.30 -3.34
C LYS A 511 30.46 46.16 -4.67
N GLY A 512 30.83 47.27 -5.31
CA GLY A 512 31.66 47.28 -6.52
C GLY A 512 30.90 46.99 -7.81
N ALA A 513 29.56 47.13 -7.83
CA ALA A 513 28.78 47.14 -9.06
C ALA A 513 28.86 48.51 -9.75
N LYS A 514 28.80 48.52 -11.09
CA LYS A 514 28.56 49.72 -11.88
C LYS A 514 27.05 49.92 -12.04
N VAL A 515 26.46 50.81 -11.27
CA VAL A 515 25.02 51.12 -11.34
C VAL A 515 24.70 51.95 -12.59
N LEU A 516 23.60 51.60 -13.25
CA LEU A 516 22.82 52.46 -14.15
C LEU A 516 21.41 52.56 -13.54
N ALA A 517 20.82 53.74 -13.50
CA ALA A 517 19.57 54.04 -12.81
C ALA A 517 18.61 54.89 -13.68
#